data_AF-A0A9E5KAB7-F1
#
_entry.id   AF-A0A9E5KAB7-F1
#
_cell.length_a   1.000
_cell.length_b   1.000
_cell.length_c   1.000
_cell.angle_alpha   90.00
_cell.angle_beta   90.00
_cell.angle_gamma   90.00
#
_symmetry.space_group_name_H-M   'P 1'
#
loop_
_entity.id
_entity.type
_entity.pdbx_description
1 polymer ?
#
loop_
_entity_poly.entity_id
_entity_poly.type
_entity_poly.pdbx_seq_one_letter_code
_entity_poly.pdbx_strand_id
1 'polypeptide(L)'
;MKQFIWILYFVLAARICDATPVKREGFSWDSVKSWAIQDRGRVKPYDTFARESVLYITGKTQWKGLGANEVTFGWLVSLDKEWQDEEFVRIDYKPLKDALGLEVKRQYFRPSELDSVPALNGILREAGQKEARKERLSSLERKA
;
A
#
# COMPACT_ATOMS: atom_id res chain seq x y z
N MET A 1 -36.67 19.80 18.82
CA MET A 1 -35.28 20.21 19.13
C MET A 1 -34.41 19.10 19.74
N LYS A 2 -34.93 18.20 20.58
CA LYS A 2 -34.12 17.10 21.16
C LYS A 2 -33.62 16.06 20.14
N GLN A 3 -34.38 15.71 19.09
CA GLN A 3 -33.95 14.73 18.09
C GLN A 3 -32.73 15.16 17.25
N PHE A 4 -32.59 16.46 16.95
CA PHE A 4 -31.43 16.97 16.20
C PHE A 4 -30.11 16.87 16.99
N ILE A 5 -30.18 16.92 18.32
CA ILE A 5 -29.01 16.81 19.21
C ILE A 5 -28.44 15.39 19.19
N TRP A 6 -29.28 14.36 19.06
CA TRP A 6 -28.84 12.96 18.96
C TRP A 6 -28.21 12.63 17.60
N ILE A 7 -28.72 13.20 16.51
CA ILE A 7 -28.12 13.04 15.17
C ILE A 7 -26.75 13.72 15.13
N LEU A 8 -26.59 14.89 15.75
CA LEU A 8 -25.31 15.58 15.86
C LEU A 8 -24.28 14.76 16.66
N TYR A 9 -24.70 14.11 17.75
CA TYR A 9 -23.84 13.23 18.54
C TYR A 9 -23.42 11.96 17.77
N PHE A 10 -24.30 11.40 16.94
CA PHE A 10 -23.99 10.23 16.12
C PHE A 10 -23.02 10.55 14.98
N VAL A 11 -23.13 11.74 14.38
CA VAL A 11 -22.19 12.23 13.35
C VAL A 11 -20.83 12.61 13.95
N LEU A 12 -20.79 13.10 15.20
CA LEU A 12 -19.55 13.40 15.91
C LEU A 12 -18.82 12.13 16.39
N ALA A 13 -19.58 11.11 16.81
CA ALA A 13 -19.05 9.82 17.24
C ALA A 13 -18.52 8.98 16.06
N ALA A 14 -18.96 9.22 14.83
CA ALA A 14 -18.51 8.50 13.63
C ALA A 14 -17.12 8.93 13.12
N ARG A 15 -16.41 9.85 13.79
CA ARG A 15 -14.98 10.09 13.57
C ARG A 15 -14.14 9.05 14.33
N ILE A 16 -14.52 7.78 14.21
CA ILE A 16 -13.83 6.65 14.84
C ILE A 16 -12.58 6.38 14.02
N CYS A 17 -11.43 6.75 14.58
CA CYS A 17 -10.18 6.01 14.44
C CYS A 17 -9.80 5.56 13.01
N ASP A 18 -9.82 6.45 12.02
CA ASP A 18 -9.04 6.19 10.81
C ASP A 18 -7.57 6.35 11.19
N ALA A 19 -6.89 5.21 11.38
CA ALA A 19 -5.45 5.15 11.59
C ALA A 19 -4.74 5.57 10.30
N THR A 20 -4.80 6.86 10.01
CA THR A 20 -4.12 7.46 8.88
C THR A 20 -2.67 7.74 9.24
N PRO A 21 -1.73 7.55 8.32
CA PRO A 21 -0.34 7.84 8.60
C PRO A 21 -0.16 9.35 8.76
N VAL A 22 0.34 9.77 9.93
CA VAL A 22 0.58 11.17 10.28
C VAL A 22 2.07 11.47 10.24
N LYS A 23 2.42 12.66 9.73
CA LYS A 23 3.80 13.13 9.69
C LYS A 23 4.33 13.33 11.11
N ARG A 24 5.43 12.65 11.44
CA ARG A 24 6.08 12.80 12.74
C ARG A 24 7.11 13.92 12.67
N GLU A 25 6.93 14.96 13.48
CA GLU A 25 7.90 16.04 13.58
C GLU A 25 9.10 15.63 14.45
N GLY A 26 10.25 16.25 14.21
CA GLY A 26 11.45 16.08 15.06
C GLY A 26 12.38 14.92 14.68
N PHE A 27 12.06 14.08 13.69
CA PHE A 27 12.97 13.06 13.16
C PHE A 27 13.65 13.51 11.86
N SER A 28 14.98 13.50 11.81
CA SER A 28 15.72 13.71 10.56
C SER A 28 16.04 12.39 9.88
N TRP A 29 15.65 12.27 8.61
CA TRP A 29 15.92 11.10 7.78
C TRP A 29 17.35 11.05 7.22
N ASP A 30 18.14 12.13 7.35
CA ASP A 30 19.40 12.27 6.62
C ASP A 30 20.42 11.17 6.93
N SER A 31 20.52 10.76 8.19
CA SER A 31 21.43 9.68 8.61
C SER A 31 21.00 8.29 8.12
N VAL A 32 19.71 8.09 7.84
CA VAL A 32 19.15 6.79 7.44
C VAL A 32 19.19 6.61 5.92
N LYS A 33 19.15 7.72 5.16
CA LYS A 33 19.14 7.70 3.68
C LYS A 33 20.29 6.89 3.07
N SER A 34 21.46 6.89 3.69
CA SER A 34 22.67 6.22 3.20
C SER A 34 22.82 4.76 3.66
N TRP A 35 21.87 4.22 4.43
CA TRP A 35 21.93 2.81 4.85
C TRP A 35 21.94 1.89 3.64
N ALA A 36 22.82 0.89 3.65
CA ALA A 36 22.91 -0.08 2.58
C ALA A 36 21.76 -1.09 2.68
N ILE A 37 20.99 -1.24 1.61
CA ILE A 37 19.91 -2.23 1.49
C ILE A 37 20.18 -3.12 0.28
N GLN A 38 19.97 -4.42 0.45
CA GLN A 38 20.01 -5.39 -0.63
C GLN A 38 18.60 -5.56 -1.24
N ASP A 39 18.44 -5.25 -2.52
CA ASP A 39 17.20 -5.42 -3.28
C ASP A 39 17.50 -6.19 -4.56
N ARG A 40 16.90 -7.37 -4.72
CA ARG A 40 17.06 -8.28 -5.88
C ARG A 40 18.53 -8.52 -6.27
N GLY A 41 19.40 -8.72 -5.29
CA GLY A 41 20.83 -8.98 -5.49
C GLY A 41 21.69 -7.74 -5.71
N ARG A 42 21.12 -6.53 -5.78
CA ARG A 42 21.84 -5.26 -5.88
C ARG A 42 21.82 -4.53 -4.54
N VAL A 43 22.99 -4.09 -4.06
CA VAL A 43 23.09 -3.18 -2.92
C VAL A 43 22.86 -1.74 -3.39
N LYS A 44 21.96 -1.02 -2.72
CA LYS A 44 21.65 0.39 -3.00
C LYS A 44 21.39 1.17 -1.69
N PRO A 45 21.49 2.51 -1.69
CA PRO A 45 21.09 3.31 -0.54
C PRO A 45 19.61 3.14 -0.23
N TYR A 46 19.26 3.20 1.06
CA TYR A 46 17.88 3.10 1.53
C TYR A 46 16.98 4.18 0.91
N ASP A 47 17.47 5.41 0.73
CA ASP A 47 16.71 6.47 0.03
C ASP A 47 16.31 6.08 -1.40
N THR A 48 17.20 5.39 -2.13
CA THR A 48 16.89 4.90 -3.48
C THR A 48 15.81 3.82 -3.42
N PHE A 49 15.99 2.82 -2.54
CA PHE A 49 14.99 1.78 -2.32
C PHE A 49 13.62 2.36 -1.93
N ALA A 50 13.61 3.34 -1.03
CA ALA A 50 12.39 3.95 -0.52
C ALA A 50 11.62 4.67 -1.63
N ARG A 51 12.28 5.51 -2.42
CA ARG A 51 11.65 6.23 -3.54
C ARG A 51 11.11 5.29 -4.61
N GLU A 52 11.88 4.27 -4.97
CA GLU A 52 11.45 3.24 -5.94
C GLU A 52 10.23 2.47 -5.42
N SER A 53 10.26 2.05 -4.15
CA SER A 53 9.16 1.32 -3.51
C SER A 53 7.88 2.15 -3.45
N VAL A 54 7.96 3.40 -3.01
CA VAL A 54 6.76 4.27 -2.93
C VAL A 54 6.20 4.56 -4.31
N LEU A 55 7.06 4.83 -5.30
CA LEU A 55 6.64 5.05 -6.67
C LEU A 55 5.98 3.80 -7.27
N TYR A 56 6.56 2.62 -7.02
CA TYR A 56 6.02 1.36 -7.51
C TYR A 56 4.63 1.07 -6.94
N ILE A 57 4.48 1.17 -5.61
CA ILE A 57 3.23 0.79 -4.94
C ILE A 57 2.15 1.86 -5.09
N THR A 58 2.50 3.14 -4.95
CA THR A 58 1.51 4.24 -4.88
C THR A 58 1.38 5.04 -6.18
N GLY A 59 2.36 4.93 -7.08
CA GLY A 59 2.48 5.80 -8.24
C GLY A 59 2.95 7.23 -7.94
N LYS A 60 3.30 7.54 -6.69
CA LYS A 60 3.71 8.87 -6.23
C LYS A 60 5.11 8.83 -5.63
N THR A 61 5.76 9.98 -5.55
CA THR A 61 7.07 10.13 -4.88
C THR A 61 6.97 10.38 -3.37
N GLN A 62 5.76 10.73 -2.90
CA GLN A 62 5.41 10.97 -1.51
C GLN A 62 3.94 10.56 -1.28
N TRP A 63 3.58 10.25 -0.04
CA TRP A 63 2.21 9.88 0.31
C TRP A 63 1.68 10.78 1.42
N LYS A 64 0.57 11.49 1.18
CA LYS A 64 -0.05 12.41 2.16
C LYS A 64 0.93 13.38 2.84
N GLY A 65 1.94 13.86 2.10
CA GLY A 65 2.97 14.77 2.62
C GLY A 65 4.14 14.10 3.37
N LEU A 66 4.12 12.77 3.48
CA LEU A 66 5.20 11.94 4.02
C LEU A 66 6.19 11.63 2.91
N GLY A 67 7.47 11.86 3.20
CA GLY A 67 8.56 11.51 2.28
C GLY A 67 8.73 10.00 2.15
N ALA A 68 9.36 9.53 1.07
CA ALA A 68 9.44 8.10 0.78
C ALA A 68 10.10 7.26 1.89
N ASN A 69 11.13 7.78 2.55
CA ASN A 69 11.77 7.11 3.68
C ASN A 69 10.80 6.92 4.84
N GLU A 70 10.03 7.97 5.19
CA GLU A 70 9.02 7.89 6.27
C GLU A 70 7.91 6.90 5.94
N VAL A 71 7.43 6.92 4.70
CA VAL A 71 6.41 5.98 4.21
C VAL A 71 6.89 4.54 4.30
N THR A 72 8.04 4.23 3.69
CA THR A 72 8.55 2.84 3.66
C THR A 72 8.98 2.35 5.04
N PHE A 73 9.52 3.22 5.88
CA PHE A 73 9.82 2.87 7.27
C PHE A 73 8.53 2.61 8.06
N GLY A 74 7.50 3.43 7.83
CA GLY A 74 6.16 3.23 8.40
C GLY A 74 5.56 1.87 8.02
N TRP A 75 5.68 1.47 6.75
CA TRP A 75 5.30 0.12 6.31
C TRP A 75 6.09 -0.97 7.04
N LEU A 76 7.40 -0.78 7.25
CA LEU A 76 8.22 -1.77 7.95
C LEU A 76 7.81 -1.97 9.41
N VAL A 77 7.48 -0.89 10.13
CA VAL A 77 7.30 -0.94 11.60
C VAL A 77 5.86 -0.88 12.07
N SER A 78 4.92 -0.50 11.20
CA SER A 78 3.53 -0.21 11.59
C SER A 78 2.53 -0.52 10.48
N LEU A 79 2.84 -1.46 9.57
CA LEU A 79 1.88 -1.90 8.54
C LEU A 79 0.52 -2.23 9.18
N ASP A 80 0.53 -3.15 10.15
CA ASP A 80 -0.67 -3.70 10.79
C ASP A 80 -1.48 -2.73 11.64
N LYS A 81 -0.93 -1.53 11.91
CA LYS A 81 -1.55 -0.55 12.80
C LYS A 81 -1.98 0.73 12.10
N GLU A 82 -1.16 1.23 11.17
CA GLU A 82 -1.33 2.55 10.56
C GLU A 82 -1.52 2.51 9.04
N TRP A 83 -1.26 1.36 8.39
CA TRP A 83 -1.23 1.30 6.93
C TRP A 83 -2.14 0.21 6.35
N GLN A 84 -2.51 -0.82 7.12
CA GLN A 84 -3.40 -1.89 6.65
C GLN A 84 -4.73 -1.37 6.08
N ASP A 85 -5.29 -0.31 6.67
CA ASP A 85 -6.56 0.28 6.25
C ASP A 85 -6.40 1.57 5.43
N GLU A 86 -5.16 1.97 5.14
CA GLU A 86 -4.87 3.12 4.29
C GLU A 86 -4.93 2.72 2.81
N GLU A 87 -5.62 3.53 1.99
CA GLU A 87 -5.78 3.28 0.56
C GLU A 87 -4.57 3.77 -0.24
N PHE A 88 -3.44 3.05 -0.18
CA PHE A 88 -2.20 3.44 -0.87
C PHE A 88 -1.72 2.46 -1.95
N VAL A 89 -2.26 1.24 -2.02
CA VAL A 89 -1.87 0.25 -3.03
C VAL A 89 -2.57 0.57 -4.34
N ARG A 90 -1.82 1.05 -5.34
CA ARG A 90 -2.37 1.41 -6.63
C ARG A 90 -2.53 0.18 -7.52
N ILE A 91 -3.74 -0.01 -8.05
CA ILE A 91 -4.02 -1.01 -9.08
C ILE A 91 -4.59 -0.27 -10.29
N ASP A 92 -3.89 -0.30 -11.43
CA ASP A 92 -4.32 0.39 -12.66
C ASP A 92 -4.90 -0.57 -13.71
N TYR A 93 -4.54 -1.85 -13.64
CA TYR A 93 -4.91 -2.83 -14.67
C TYR A 93 -6.36 -3.30 -14.49
N LYS A 94 -7.27 -2.75 -15.31
CA LYS A 94 -8.72 -3.03 -15.23
C LYS A 94 -9.08 -4.52 -15.23
N PRO A 95 -8.52 -5.36 -16.13
CA PRO A 95 -8.84 -6.78 -16.13
C PRO A 95 -8.47 -7.50 -14.82
N LEU A 96 -7.44 -7.04 -14.10
CA LEU A 96 -7.12 -7.58 -12.78
C LEU A 96 -8.17 -7.16 -11.76
N LYS A 97 -8.63 -5.91 -11.78
CA LYS A 97 -9.73 -5.48 -10.89
C LYS A 97 -10.99 -6.30 -11.13
N ASP A 98 -11.35 -6.51 -12.40
CA ASP A 98 -12.49 -7.34 -12.79
C ASP A 98 -12.33 -8.78 -12.27
N ALA A 99 -11.14 -9.38 -12.45
CA ALA A 99 -10.84 -10.73 -11.97
C ALA A 99 -10.85 -10.87 -10.45
N LEU A 100 -10.51 -9.81 -9.72
CA LEU A 100 -10.50 -9.76 -8.26
C LEU A 100 -11.84 -9.30 -7.66
N GLY A 101 -12.82 -8.90 -8.47
CA GLY A 101 -14.08 -8.34 -8.00
C GLY A 101 -13.94 -6.94 -7.36
N LEU A 102 -12.87 -6.22 -7.68
CA LEU A 102 -12.59 -4.88 -7.16
C LEU A 102 -13.31 -3.80 -7.98
N GLU A 103 -13.56 -2.64 -7.36
CA GLU A 103 -14.16 -1.51 -8.05
C GLU A 103 -13.22 -0.97 -9.15
N VAL A 104 -13.65 -1.08 -10.41
CA VAL A 104 -12.82 -0.74 -11.59
C VAL A 104 -12.37 0.73 -11.61
N LYS A 105 -13.25 1.64 -11.17
CA LYS A 105 -13.01 3.10 -11.17
C LYS A 105 -12.07 3.56 -10.05
N ARG A 106 -12.02 2.82 -8.94
CA ARG A 106 -11.17 3.13 -7.79
C ARG A 106 -9.72 2.80 -8.11
N GLN A 107 -8.78 3.70 -7.80
CA GLN A 107 -7.36 3.52 -8.13
C GLN A 107 -6.56 2.89 -6.99
N TYR A 108 -6.93 3.19 -5.75
CA TYR A 108 -6.17 2.84 -4.57
C TYR A 108 -6.94 1.88 -3.68
N PHE A 109 -6.22 0.90 -3.16
CA PHE A 109 -6.76 -0.18 -2.35
C PHE A 109 -5.98 -0.31 -1.04
N ARG A 110 -6.64 -0.83 -0.01
CA ARG A 110 -6.14 -1.11 1.33
C ARG A 110 -5.44 -2.46 1.31
N PRO A 111 -4.27 -2.62 1.94
CA PRO A 111 -3.70 -3.96 2.12
C PRO A 111 -4.69 -4.95 2.74
N SER A 112 -5.45 -4.54 3.76
CA SER A 112 -6.42 -5.40 4.45
C SER A 112 -7.54 -5.91 3.54
N GLU A 113 -7.96 -5.11 2.56
CA GLU A 113 -8.98 -5.51 1.60
C GLU A 113 -8.42 -6.50 0.58
N LEU A 114 -7.16 -6.34 0.16
CA LEU A 114 -6.50 -7.21 -0.83
C LEU A 114 -6.13 -8.57 -0.23
N ASP A 115 -5.66 -8.60 1.02
CA ASP A 115 -5.34 -9.85 1.73
C ASP A 115 -6.56 -10.75 1.88
N SER A 116 -7.76 -10.15 1.95
CA SER A 116 -9.03 -10.86 2.06
C SER A 116 -9.53 -11.46 0.75
N VAL A 117 -8.92 -11.14 -0.41
CA VAL A 117 -9.37 -11.61 -1.74
C VAL A 117 -8.78 -12.99 -2.06
N PRO A 118 -9.57 -14.09 -2.02
CA PRO A 118 -9.03 -15.43 -2.25
C PRO A 118 -8.52 -15.62 -3.69
N ALA A 119 -9.13 -14.91 -4.65
CA ALA A 119 -8.73 -14.95 -6.06
C ALA A 119 -7.29 -14.43 -6.28
N LEU A 120 -6.84 -13.47 -5.48
CA LEU A 120 -5.49 -12.91 -5.57
C LEU A 120 -4.45 -13.98 -5.24
N ASN A 121 -4.65 -14.73 -4.15
CA ASN A 121 -3.77 -15.83 -3.76
C ASN A 121 -3.64 -16.92 -4.84
N GLY A 122 -4.73 -17.17 -5.58
CA GLY A 122 -4.73 -18.08 -6.73
C GLY A 122 -3.79 -17.61 -7.84
N ILE A 123 -3.95 -16.34 -8.25
CA ILE A 123 -3.14 -15.72 -9.32
C ILE A 123 -1.66 -15.67 -8.93
N LEU A 124 -1.36 -15.25 -7.70
CA LEU A 124 0.02 -15.16 -7.20
C LEU A 124 0.70 -16.53 -7.16
N ARG A 125 -0.03 -17.57 -6.73
CA ARG A 125 0.49 -18.95 -6.71
C ARG A 125 0.76 -19.47 -8.11
N GLU A 126 -0.14 -19.22 -9.06
CA GLU A 126 0.04 -19.63 -10.45
C GLU A 126 1.24 -18.91 -11.10
N ALA A 127 1.36 -17.60 -10.86
CA ALA A 127 2.49 -16.81 -11.33
C ALA A 127 3.82 -17.37 -10.81
N GLY A 128 3.91 -17.64 -9.50
CA GLY A 128 5.11 -18.22 -8.90
C GLY A 128 5.47 -19.61 -9.43
N GLN A 129 4.47 -20.47 -9.68
CA GLN A 129 4.70 -21.79 -10.28
C GLN A 129 5.21 -21.70 -11.72
N LYS A 130 4.65 -20.79 -12.52
CA LYS A 130 5.10 -20.55 -13.90
C LYS A 130 6.51 -19.97 -13.93
N GLU A 131 6.83 -19.03 -13.05
CA GLU A 131 8.16 -18.45 -12.94
C GLU A 131 9.21 -19.52 -12.56
N ALA A 132 8.90 -20.40 -11.62
CA ALA A 132 9.78 -21.53 -11.25
C ALA A 132 10.01 -22.50 -12.43
N ARG A 133 9.01 -22.68 -13.30
CA ARG A 133 9.10 -23.49 -14.53
C ARG A 133 9.66 -22.72 -15.73
N LYS A 134 10.01 -21.43 -15.56
CA LYS A 134 10.43 -20.51 -16.62
C LYS A 134 9.41 -20.38 -17.75
N GLU A 135 8.13 -20.54 -17.42
CA GLU A 135 7.01 -20.36 -18.34
C GLU A 135 6.62 -18.89 -18.47
N ARG A 136 5.98 -18.53 -19.59
CA ARG A 136 5.57 -17.15 -19.85
C ARG A 136 4.35 -16.78 -19.00
N LEU A 137 4.51 -15.76 -18.17
CA LEU A 137 3.41 -15.19 -17.40
C LEU A 137 2.36 -14.51 -18.30
N SER A 138 1.08 -14.72 -17.96
CA SER A 138 -0.04 -14.00 -18.56
C SER A 138 -0.02 -12.52 -18.18
N SER A 139 -0.83 -11.70 -18.87
CA SER A 139 -0.94 -10.27 -18.54
C SER A 139 -1.54 -10.03 -17.15
N LEU A 140 -2.39 -10.94 -16.67
CA LEU A 140 -2.96 -10.87 -15.31
C LEU A 140 -1.88 -11.19 -14.28
N GLU A 141 -1.15 -12.30 -14.45
CA GLU A 141 -0.08 -12.73 -13.53
C GLU A 141 1.05 -11.70 -13.40
N ARG A 142 1.37 -10.99 -14.49
CA ARG A 142 2.42 -9.96 -14.46
C ARG A 142 1.99 -8.67 -13.76
N LYS A 143 0.67 -8.45 -13.65
CA LYS A 143 0.08 -7.20 -13.14
C LYS A 143 -0.49 -7.36 -11.74
N ALA A 144 -0.68 -8.59 -11.27
CA ALA A 144 -0.94 -8.95 -9.88
C ALA A 144 0.34 -8.78 -9.05
#